data_AF-A0A7X3VBT8-F1
#
_entry.id   AF-A0A7X3VBT8-F1
#
_cell.length_a   1.000
_cell.length_b   1.000
_cell.length_c   1.000
_cell.angle_alpha   90.00
_cell.angle_beta   90.00
_cell.angle_gamma   90.00
#
_symmetry.space_group_name_H-M   'P 1'
#
loop_
_entity.id
_entity.type
_entity.pdbx_description
1 polymer ?
#
loop_
_entity_poly.entity_id
_entity_poly.type
_entity_poly.pdbx_seq_one_letter_code
_entity_poly.pdbx_strand_id
1 'polypeptide(L)'
;MKVMPGAEYEYVEAAYRLGTRLSVNMETPTVEHMQKLSKMKDLKRDILDPMEWVHNLTEGHTNGAVGQATQLVVGAADESDRDIFGRMDQLYTDWKLKRIYYAPFRPVRYTPLEEHPPTPMARSHRLYQVDWLKRVYRFSNDELDLAFTDNGFLPLDQDPKTSIAVENLDAFPMDVNHAKKDQLLRIPGVGPKSAERIVRNRSRHSIDTWRDLTAMGVVRKRAWPFLAFPGHLAPSSSSWTCSARTRERSAGRRLLKACLNPQPHAASGCHAQAAPCSVCPVTRPPTA
;
A
#
# COMPACT_ATOMS: atom_id res chain seq x y z
N MET A 1 20.98 16.40 -5.52
CA MET A 1 22.00 16.00 -6.52
C MET A 1 21.99 14.48 -6.66
N LYS A 2 22.16 13.94 -7.88
CA LYS A 2 22.26 12.50 -8.09
C LYS A 2 23.73 12.10 -8.17
N VAL A 3 24.10 11.08 -7.41
CA VAL A 3 25.41 10.44 -7.47
C VAL A 3 25.31 9.31 -8.48
N MET A 4 26.20 9.33 -9.47
CA MET A 4 26.22 8.34 -10.54
C MET A 4 27.05 7.12 -10.12
N PRO A 5 26.68 5.91 -10.56
CA PRO A 5 27.53 4.74 -10.44
C PRO A 5 28.94 5.01 -10.97
N GLY A 6 29.97 4.56 -10.23
CA GLY A 6 31.37 4.78 -10.59
C GLY A 6 31.95 6.15 -10.24
N ALA A 7 31.19 7.01 -9.54
CA ALA A 7 31.75 8.24 -8.98
C ALA A 7 32.79 7.93 -7.89
N GLU A 8 33.92 8.62 -7.90
CA GLU A 8 34.92 8.56 -6.84
C GLU A 8 34.44 9.29 -5.57
N TYR A 9 34.98 8.89 -4.42
CA TYR A 9 34.56 9.41 -3.11
C TYR A 9 34.67 10.93 -3.02
N GLU A 10 35.74 11.52 -3.57
CA GLU A 10 36.01 12.95 -3.55
C GLU A 10 34.91 13.76 -4.25
N TYR A 11 34.33 13.22 -5.33
CA TYR A 11 33.18 13.84 -5.99
C TYR A 11 31.90 13.71 -5.18
N VAL A 12 31.71 12.57 -4.50
CA VAL A 12 30.57 12.37 -3.59
C VAL A 12 30.67 13.33 -2.39
N GLU A 13 31.86 13.52 -1.83
CA GLU A 13 32.10 14.45 -0.74
C GLU A 13 31.89 15.91 -1.19
N ALA A 14 32.41 16.30 -2.35
CA ALA A 14 32.18 17.63 -2.91
C ALA A 14 30.68 17.87 -3.15
N ALA A 15 29.97 16.89 -3.71
CA ALA A 15 28.53 16.92 -3.90
C ALA A 15 27.77 17.03 -2.56
N TYR A 16 28.25 16.36 -1.51
CA TYR A 16 27.69 16.45 -0.16
C TYR A 16 27.80 17.87 0.39
N ARG A 17 28.94 18.54 0.23
CA ARG A 17 29.16 19.92 0.73
C ARG A 17 28.29 20.95 0.03
N LEU A 18 27.95 20.73 -1.24
CA LEU A 18 27.19 21.68 -2.06
C LEU A 18 25.67 21.37 -2.10
N GLY A 19 25.30 20.11 -1.89
CA GLY A 19 23.93 19.63 -2.04
C GLY A 19 23.11 19.78 -0.78
N THR A 20 21.80 19.98 -0.93
CA THR A 20 20.85 19.86 0.19
C THR A 20 20.49 18.41 0.49
N ARG A 21 20.46 17.56 -0.56
CA ARG A 21 20.23 16.11 -0.49
C ARG A 21 20.99 15.41 -1.61
N LEU A 22 21.49 14.22 -1.29
CA LEU A 22 22.10 13.31 -2.25
C LEU A 22 21.19 12.11 -2.53
N SER A 23 21.32 11.55 -3.72
CA SER A 23 20.60 10.34 -4.09
C SER A 23 21.42 9.46 -5.02
N VAL A 24 21.49 8.18 -4.69
CA VAL A 24 22.02 7.13 -5.56
C VAL A 24 20.84 6.26 -5.96
N ASN A 25 20.65 5.98 -7.24
CA ASN A 25 19.59 5.09 -7.69
C ASN A 25 19.98 3.62 -7.46
N MET A 26 19.23 2.92 -6.62
CA MET A 26 19.46 1.50 -6.33
C MET A 26 18.93 0.57 -7.42
N GLU A 27 17.85 0.96 -8.09
CA GLU A 27 17.15 0.25 -9.16
C GLU A 27 16.40 -1.03 -8.70
N THR A 28 16.99 -1.90 -7.89
CA THR A 28 16.42 -3.24 -7.58
C THR A 28 16.81 -3.76 -6.19
N PRO A 29 16.04 -4.67 -5.54
CA PRO A 29 16.25 -4.97 -4.12
C PRO A 29 17.42 -5.90 -3.81
N THR A 30 17.87 -6.77 -4.71
CA THR A 30 18.94 -7.75 -4.40
C THR A 30 19.96 -7.90 -5.52
N VAL A 31 21.08 -8.58 -5.23
CA VAL A 31 22.14 -8.85 -6.21
C VAL A 31 21.64 -9.74 -7.33
N GLU A 32 20.84 -10.75 -7.00
CA GLU A 32 20.21 -11.68 -7.94
C GLU A 32 19.30 -10.92 -8.91
N HIS A 33 18.53 -9.95 -8.41
CA HIS A 33 17.71 -9.10 -9.25
C HIS A 33 18.54 -8.14 -10.11
N MET A 34 19.66 -7.62 -9.60
CA MET A 34 20.58 -6.78 -10.39
C MET A 34 21.16 -7.54 -11.59
N GLN A 35 21.54 -8.80 -11.40
CA GLN A 35 22.09 -9.65 -12.45
C GLN A 35 21.11 -9.91 -13.60
N LYS A 36 19.79 -9.84 -13.34
CA LYS A 36 18.76 -9.89 -14.39
C LYS A 36 18.69 -8.61 -15.21
N LEU A 37 18.97 -7.46 -14.60
CA LEU A 37 18.87 -6.14 -15.25
C LEU A 37 20.14 -5.73 -15.98
N SER A 38 21.31 -6.09 -15.44
CA SER A 38 22.59 -5.66 -15.97
C SER A 38 23.68 -6.68 -15.70
N LYS A 39 24.51 -6.92 -16.72
CA LYS A 39 25.75 -7.70 -16.60
C LYS A 39 26.97 -6.85 -16.20
N MET A 40 26.84 -5.53 -16.26
CA MET A 40 27.95 -4.60 -16.02
C MET A 40 27.88 -3.94 -14.65
N LYS A 41 26.67 -3.73 -14.12
CA LYS A 41 26.45 -2.99 -12.87
C LYS A 41 26.54 -3.95 -11.69
N ASP A 42 27.46 -3.69 -10.79
CA ASP A 42 27.58 -4.39 -9.52
C ASP A 42 26.77 -3.65 -8.44
N LEU A 43 25.79 -4.32 -7.83
CA LEU A 43 24.93 -3.68 -6.81
C LEU A 43 25.74 -3.21 -5.60
N LYS A 44 26.80 -3.92 -5.21
CA LYS A 44 27.58 -3.54 -4.04
C LYS A 44 28.48 -2.35 -4.38
N ARG A 45 29.44 -2.56 -5.27
CA ARG A 45 30.47 -1.57 -5.61
C ARG A 45 29.89 -0.31 -6.22
N ASP A 46 28.93 -0.44 -7.14
CA ASP A 46 28.49 0.69 -7.96
C ASP A 46 27.30 1.45 -7.34
N ILE A 47 26.70 0.94 -6.25
CA ILE A 47 25.50 1.53 -5.64
C ILE A 47 25.61 1.56 -4.11
N LEU A 48 25.76 0.42 -3.45
CA LEU A 48 25.78 0.36 -1.99
C LEU A 48 26.98 1.11 -1.42
N ASP A 49 28.18 0.90 -1.94
CA ASP A 49 29.38 1.58 -1.43
C ASP A 49 29.25 3.12 -1.55
N PRO A 50 28.83 3.71 -2.70
CA PRO A 50 28.52 5.14 -2.77
C PRO A 50 27.43 5.60 -1.81
N MET A 51 26.39 4.79 -1.61
CA MET A 51 25.33 5.12 -0.65
C MET A 51 25.87 5.15 0.78
N GLU A 52 26.90 4.35 1.09
CA GLU A 52 27.46 4.19 2.44
C GLU A 52 28.35 5.39 2.73
N TRP A 53 29.11 5.84 1.74
CA TRP A 53 29.85 7.09 1.80
C TRP A 53 28.92 8.26 2.10
N VAL A 54 27.79 8.37 1.37
CA VAL A 54 26.79 9.40 1.64
C VAL A 54 26.22 9.27 3.05
N HIS A 55 25.90 8.04 3.51
CA HIS A 55 25.40 7.80 4.86
C HIS A 55 26.40 8.30 5.92
N ASN A 56 27.66 7.89 5.82
CA ASN A 56 28.72 8.25 6.77
C ASN A 56 28.98 9.77 6.78
N LEU A 57 28.96 10.42 5.61
CA LEU A 57 29.06 11.88 5.52
C LEU A 57 27.88 12.57 6.22
N THR A 58 26.65 12.08 6.03
CA THR A 58 25.46 12.68 6.64
C THR A 58 25.35 12.46 8.15
N GLU A 59 25.92 11.37 8.70
CA GLU A 59 25.93 11.10 10.14
C GLU A 59 27.09 11.82 10.85
N GLY A 60 28.24 11.96 10.20
CA GLY A 60 29.45 12.55 10.78
C GLY A 60 29.60 14.07 10.63
N HIS A 61 28.91 14.69 9.66
CA HIS A 61 29.09 16.11 9.33
C HIS A 61 27.74 16.85 9.23
N THR A 62 27.72 18.11 9.67
CA THR A 62 26.49 18.93 9.74
C THR A 62 26.38 20.04 8.69
N ASN A 63 27.44 20.30 7.92
CA ASN A 63 27.53 21.47 7.03
C ASN A 63 27.23 21.16 5.55
N GLY A 64 26.77 19.95 5.22
CA GLY A 64 26.42 19.55 3.85
C GLY A 64 24.99 19.03 3.72
N ALA A 65 24.80 18.08 2.81
CA ALA A 65 23.50 17.47 2.55
C ALA A 65 22.89 16.87 3.83
N VAL A 66 21.60 17.10 4.04
CA VAL A 66 20.90 16.70 5.28
C VAL A 66 20.25 15.32 5.20
N GLY A 67 20.58 14.56 4.16
CA GLY A 67 20.14 13.17 4.04
C GLY A 67 20.19 12.61 2.62
N GLN A 68 19.92 11.32 2.58
CA GLN A 68 19.99 10.50 1.38
C GLN A 68 18.59 10.01 0.95
N ALA A 69 18.40 9.90 -0.36
CA ALA A 69 17.26 9.22 -0.96
C ALA A 69 17.71 8.21 -2.02
N THR A 70 16.85 7.26 -2.35
CA THR A 70 17.10 6.32 -3.45
C THR A 70 15.85 6.08 -4.29
N GLN A 71 16.00 5.36 -5.39
CA GLN A 71 14.92 4.96 -6.28
C GLN A 71 15.05 3.48 -6.63
N LEU A 72 13.91 2.79 -6.64
CA LEU A 72 13.74 1.43 -7.15
C LEU A 72 12.83 1.46 -8.39
N VAL A 73 13.15 0.62 -9.37
CA VAL A 73 12.32 0.33 -10.55
C VAL A 73 11.56 -0.95 -10.27
N VAL A 74 10.26 -0.82 -10.09
CA VAL A 74 9.36 -1.90 -9.66
C VAL A 74 8.95 -2.75 -10.86
N GLY A 75 9.15 -4.05 -10.74
CA GLY A 75 8.79 -5.12 -11.68
C GLY A 75 9.66 -5.19 -12.91
N ALA A 76 10.91 -4.73 -12.84
CA ALA A 76 11.87 -4.88 -13.92
C ALA A 76 12.63 -6.22 -13.86
N ALA A 77 12.75 -6.81 -12.66
CA ALA A 77 13.59 -7.99 -12.41
C ALA A 77 12.79 -9.19 -11.86
N ASP A 78 11.47 -9.19 -12.05
CA ASP A 78 10.52 -10.15 -11.46
C ASP A 78 10.60 -10.23 -9.92
N GLU A 79 11.03 -9.15 -9.26
CA GLU A 79 11.08 -9.12 -7.81
C GLU A 79 9.67 -9.08 -7.21
N SER A 80 9.47 -9.72 -6.05
CA SER A 80 8.22 -9.64 -5.31
C SER A 80 8.11 -8.33 -4.51
N ASP A 81 6.90 -7.97 -4.09
CA ASP A 81 6.73 -6.79 -3.21
C ASP A 81 7.36 -7.04 -1.83
N ARG A 82 7.45 -8.31 -1.40
CA ARG A 82 8.14 -8.72 -0.17
C ARG A 82 9.66 -8.50 -0.28
N ASP A 83 10.28 -8.76 -1.42
CA ASP A 83 11.71 -8.46 -1.65
C ASP A 83 11.97 -6.94 -1.56
N ILE A 84 11.11 -6.15 -2.22
CA ILE A 84 11.17 -4.69 -2.15
C ILE A 84 10.98 -4.20 -0.72
N PHE A 85 10.04 -4.79 0.03
CA PHE A 85 9.78 -4.45 1.42
C PHE A 85 10.97 -4.77 2.32
N GLY A 86 11.58 -5.95 2.17
CA GLY A 86 12.79 -6.32 2.92
C GLY A 86 13.92 -5.32 2.69
N ARG A 87 14.14 -4.92 1.42
CA ARG A 87 15.13 -3.87 1.11
C ARG A 87 14.73 -2.51 1.68
N MET A 88 13.45 -2.13 1.57
CA MET A 88 12.93 -0.87 2.12
C MET A 88 13.19 -0.78 3.63
N ASP A 89 12.96 -1.86 4.37
CA ASP A 89 13.20 -1.89 5.81
C ASP A 89 14.68 -1.67 6.14
N GLN A 90 15.59 -2.46 5.54
CA GLN A 90 17.04 -2.29 5.69
C GLN A 90 17.52 -0.86 5.40
N LEU A 91 17.01 -0.26 4.32
CA LEU A 91 17.38 1.10 3.93
C LEU A 91 16.92 2.16 4.95
N TYR A 92 15.82 1.92 5.65
CA TYR A 92 15.36 2.82 6.71
C TYR A 92 16.01 2.54 8.06
N THR A 93 16.29 1.28 8.40
CA THR A 93 16.89 0.89 9.69
C THR A 93 18.39 1.13 9.70
N ASP A 94 19.10 0.65 8.69
CA ASP A 94 20.57 0.59 8.73
C ASP A 94 21.15 1.86 8.06
N TRP A 95 20.55 2.31 6.96
CA TRP A 95 21.05 3.44 6.16
C TRP A 95 20.40 4.77 6.49
N LYS A 96 19.38 4.76 7.37
CA LYS A 96 18.63 5.94 7.83
C LYS A 96 18.13 6.82 6.68
N LEU A 97 17.74 6.21 5.55
CA LEU A 97 17.28 6.95 4.38
C LEU A 97 16.11 7.86 4.73
N LYS A 98 16.05 9.03 4.10
CA LYS A 98 14.92 9.97 4.29
C LYS A 98 13.72 9.60 3.42
N ARG A 99 13.97 8.99 2.25
CA ARG A 99 12.93 8.63 1.29
C ARG A 99 13.41 7.60 0.28
N ILE A 100 12.50 6.71 -0.11
CA ILE A 100 12.62 5.81 -1.24
C ILE A 100 11.56 6.19 -2.28
N TYR A 101 11.96 6.21 -3.55
CA TYR A 101 11.06 6.42 -4.67
C TYR A 101 10.83 5.10 -5.42
N TYR A 102 9.58 4.84 -5.78
CA TYR A 102 9.17 3.68 -6.56
C TYR A 102 8.71 4.14 -7.93
N ALA A 103 9.42 3.71 -8.97
CA ALA A 103 9.05 3.95 -10.36
C ALA A 103 8.62 2.62 -11.00
N PRO A 104 7.42 2.50 -11.59
CA PRO A 104 7.02 1.27 -12.26
C PRO A 104 7.85 1.08 -13.53
N PHE A 105 8.27 -0.16 -13.78
CA PHE A 105 8.94 -0.54 -15.01
C PHE A 105 8.07 -0.25 -16.24
N ARG A 106 8.71 0.31 -17.28
CA ARG A 106 8.12 0.53 -18.60
C ARG A 106 9.11 0.01 -19.64
N PRO A 107 8.68 -0.92 -20.52
CA PRO A 107 9.54 -1.40 -21.59
C PRO A 107 9.87 -0.26 -22.55
N VAL A 108 11.10 -0.28 -23.05
CA VAL A 108 11.61 0.68 -24.03
C VAL A 108 12.10 -0.09 -25.25
N ARG A 109 11.74 0.41 -26.43
CA ARG A 109 12.14 -0.23 -27.69
C ARG A 109 13.66 -0.29 -27.84
N TYR A 110 14.16 -1.32 -28.49
CA TYR A 110 15.58 -1.55 -28.74
C TYR A 110 16.39 -1.70 -27.44
N THR A 111 15.77 -2.25 -26.39
CA THR A 111 16.46 -2.62 -25.15
C THR A 111 16.25 -4.10 -24.85
N PRO A 112 17.13 -4.76 -24.07
CA PRO A 112 16.96 -6.16 -23.70
C PRO A 112 15.63 -6.49 -23.01
N LEU A 113 14.95 -5.49 -22.44
CA LEU A 113 13.68 -5.63 -21.74
C LEU A 113 12.48 -5.07 -22.55
N GLU A 114 12.61 -4.92 -23.87
CA GLU A 114 11.52 -4.43 -24.73
C GLU A 114 10.26 -5.29 -24.63
N GLU A 115 10.42 -6.62 -24.56
CA GLU A 115 9.30 -7.57 -24.46
C GLU A 115 8.84 -7.83 -23.02
N HIS A 116 9.50 -7.22 -22.02
CA HIS A 116 9.12 -7.41 -20.63
C HIS A 116 7.79 -6.67 -20.35
N PRO A 117 6.82 -7.31 -19.66
CA PRO A 117 5.55 -6.67 -19.36
C PRO A 117 5.70 -5.36 -18.58
N PRO A 118 4.92 -4.31 -18.90
CA PRO A 118 4.93 -3.08 -18.13
C PRO A 118 4.35 -3.32 -16.72
N THR A 119 4.91 -2.67 -15.72
CA THR A 119 4.39 -2.77 -14.35
C THR A 119 3.15 -1.90 -14.17
N PRO A 120 2.04 -2.43 -13.60
CA PRO A 120 0.86 -1.64 -13.28
C PRO A 120 1.19 -0.51 -12.30
N MET A 121 0.72 0.72 -12.60
CA MET A 121 0.91 1.89 -11.71
C MET A 121 0.39 1.64 -10.28
N ALA A 122 -0.66 0.83 -10.15
CA ALA A 122 -1.24 0.46 -8.86
C ALA A 122 -0.20 -0.22 -7.94
N ARG A 123 0.71 -1.04 -8.49
CA ARG A 123 1.74 -1.74 -7.72
C ARG A 123 2.68 -0.77 -7.00
N SER A 124 3.21 0.23 -7.72
CA SER A 124 4.04 1.28 -7.12
C SER A 124 3.26 2.10 -6.08
N HIS A 125 1.97 2.35 -6.32
CA HIS A 125 1.13 3.03 -5.33
C HIS A 125 0.95 2.19 -4.04
N ARG A 126 0.81 0.86 -4.13
CA ARG A 126 0.77 -0.03 -2.95
C ARG A 126 2.07 0.02 -2.15
N LEU A 127 3.22 0.04 -2.82
CA LEU A 127 4.52 0.18 -2.15
C LEU A 127 4.65 1.52 -1.42
N TYR A 128 4.23 2.63 -2.04
CA TYR A 128 4.18 3.93 -1.34
C TYR A 128 3.24 3.91 -0.12
N GLN A 129 2.13 3.18 -0.19
CA GLN A 129 1.21 3.03 0.95
C GLN A 129 1.88 2.27 2.10
N VAL A 130 2.55 1.14 1.82
CA VAL A 130 3.31 0.37 2.82
C VAL A 130 4.45 1.19 3.43
N ASP A 131 5.24 1.88 2.61
CA ASP A 131 6.30 2.80 3.05
C ASP A 131 5.74 3.87 4.02
N TRP A 132 4.59 4.44 3.68
CA TRP A 132 3.93 5.43 4.52
C TRP A 132 3.41 4.84 5.84
N LEU A 133 2.88 3.61 5.83
CA LEU A 133 2.48 2.90 7.05
C LEU A 133 3.68 2.66 7.97
N LYS A 134 4.83 2.25 7.43
CA LYS A 134 6.07 2.08 8.17
C LYS A 134 6.55 3.40 8.78
N ARG A 135 6.75 4.44 7.97
CA ARG A 135 7.40 5.69 8.40
C ARG A 135 6.51 6.59 9.25
N VAL A 136 5.24 6.72 8.87
CA VAL A 136 4.33 7.72 9.46
C VAL A 136 3.38 7.10 10.46
N TYR A 137 2.80 5.94 10.16
CA TYR A 137 1.91 5.26 11.09
C TYR A 137 2.64 4.37 12.11
N ARG A 138 3.94 4.14 11.90
CA ARG A 138 4.79 3.31 12.78
C ARG A 138 4.23 1.90 12.94
N PHE A 139 3.81 1.30 11.83
CA PHE A 139 3.48 -0.12 11.80
C PHE A 139 4.76 -0.94 11.97
N SER A 140 4.68 -2.02 12.75
CA SER A 140 5.78 -2.98 12.86
C SER A 140 5.93 -3.80 11.58
N ASN A 141 7.06 -4.51 11.44
CA ASN A 141 7.23 -5.43 10.30
C ASN A 141 6.19 -6.55 10.34
N ASP A 142 5.94 -7.13 11.52
CA ASP A 142 4.90 -8.15 11.71
C ASP A 142 3.51 -7.66 11.31
N GLU A 143 3.16 -6.40 11.62
CA GLU A 143 1.89 -5.82 11.18
C GLU A 143 1.85 -5.65 9.65
N LEU A 144 2.94 -5.19 9.03
CA LEU A 144 3.01 -4.97 7.58
C LEU A 144 3.04 -6.26 6.78
N ASP A 145 3.61 -7.33 7.35
CA ASP A 145 3.68 -8.65 6.72
C ASP A 145 2.29 -9.23 6.41
N LEU A 146 1.27 -8.83 7.18
CA LEU A 146 -0.13 -9.21 6.94
C LEU A 146 -0.75 -8.57 5.68
N ALA A 147 -0.08 -7.56 5.08
CA ALA A 147 -0.57 -6.94 3.85
C ALA A 147 -0.25 -7.77 2.59
N PHE A 148 0.72 -8.67 2.67
CA PHE A 148 1.18 -9.45 1.53
C PHE A 148 0.37 -10.72 1.37
N THR A 149 0.18 -11.12 0.13
CA THR A 149 -0.32 -12.46 -0.22
C THR A 149 0.75 -13.53 0.03
N ASP A 150 0.35 -14.80 0.02
CA ASP A 150 1.27 -15.94 0.20
C ASP A 150 2.39 -15.95 -0.85
N ASN A 151 2.13 -15.42 -2.05
CA ASN A 151 3.11 -15.30 -3.13
C ASN A 151 4.03 -14.06 -3.00
N GLY A 152 3.93 -13.30 -1.90
CA GLY A 152 4.81 -12.15 -1.63
C GLY A 152 4.42 -10.85 -2.34
N PHE A 153 3.22 -10.76 -2.91
CA PHE A 153 2.73 -9.55 -3.60
C PHE A 153 1.64 -8.83 -2.80
N LEU A 154 1.56 -7.51 -2.97
CA LEU A 154 0.48 -6.68 -2.45
C LEU A 154 -0.74 -6.75 -3.37
N PRO A 155 -1.96 -6.93 -2.84
CA PRO A 155 -3.17 -6.85 -3.65
C PRO A 155 -3.30 -5.50 -4.37
N LEU A 156 -3.48 -5.53 -5.69
CA LEU A 156 -3.58 -4.28 -6.47
C LEU A 156 -4.89 -3.53 -6.22
N ASP A 157 -5.94 -4.24 -5.85
CA ASP A 157 -7.30 -3.76 -5.67
C ASP A 157 -7.61 -3.36 -4.21
N GLN A 158 -6.82 -3.84 -3.24
CA GLN A 158 -7.01 -3.56 -1.81
C GLN A 158 -5.88 -2.70 -1.20
N ASP A 159 -6.27 -1.72 -0.38
CA ASP A 159 -5.33 -0.90 0.40
C ASP A 159 -4.61 -1.73 1.47
N PRO A 160 -3.26 -1.64 1.60
CA PRO A 160 -2.48 -2.46 2.53
C PRO A 160 -2.96 -2.34 3.98
N LYS A 161 -3.32 -1.13 4.43
CA LYS A 161 -3.85 -0.92 5.78
C LYS A 161 -5.17 -1.67 6.00
N THR A 162 -5.99 -1.71 4.96
CA THR A 162 -7.24 -2.46 4.95
C THR A 162 -6.96 -3.96 4.94
N SER A 163 -6.02 -4.45 4.13
CA SER A 163 -5.61 -5.87 4.13
C SER A 163 -5.15 -6.31 5.52
N ILE A 164 -4.28 -5.53 6.17
CA ILE A 164 -3.81 -5.78 7.54
C ILE A 164 -4.99 -5.85 8.52
N ALA A 165 -5.94 -4.90 8.43
CA ALA A 165 -7.11 -4.88 9.30
C ALA A 165 -8.03 -6.09 9.11
N VAL A 166 -8.17 -6.59 7.87
CA VAL A 166 -8.93 -7.81 7.58
C VAL A 166 -8.23 -9.07 8.08
N GLU A 167 -6.90 -9.11 8.09
CA GLU A 167 -6.18 -10.23 8.67
C GLU A 167 -6.21 -10.23 10.21
N ASN A 168 -6.48 -9.07 10.83
CA ASN A 168 -6.56 -8.87 12.28
C ASN A 168 -7.95 -8.40 12.76
N LEU A 169 -9.01 -9.13 12.38
CA LEU A 169 -10.39 -8.76 12.76
C LEU A 169 -10.68 -8.84 14.26
N ASP A 170 -9.92 -9.61 15.02
CA ASP A 170 -10.11 -9.73 16.47
C ASP A 170 -9.85 -8.40 17.20
N ALA A 171 -9.10 -7.47 16.58
CA ALA A 171 -8.86 -6.13 17.09
C ALA A 171 -10.01 -5.13 16.81
N PHE A 172 -11.04 -5.56 16.08
CA PHE A 172 -12.13 -4.70 15.60
C PHE A 172 -13.52 -5.25 16.01
N PRO A 173 -14.54 -4.38 16.11
CA PRO A 173 -14.49 -2.94 15.90
C PRO A 173 -13.87 -2.19 17.08
N MET A 174 -13.28 -1.04 16.77
CA MET A 174 -12.60 -0.22 17.74
C MET A 174 -13.45 1.00 18.13
N ASP A 175 -13.71 1.16 19.43
CA ASP A 175 -14.45 2.30 19.95
C ASP A 175 -13.64 3.59 19.86
N VAL A 176 -14.14 4.56 19.08
CA VAL A 176 -13.46 5.86 18.89
C VAL A 176 -13.39 6.72 20.13
N ASN A 177 -14.29 6.52 21.10
CA ASN A 177 -14.30 7.32 22.32
C ASN A 177 -13.28 6.79 23.34
N HIS A 178 -12.83 5.54 23.21
CA HIS A 178 -11.95 4.89 24.17
C HIS A 178 -10.57 4.48 23.61
N ALA A 179 -10.47 4.17 22.32
CA ALA A 179 -9.23 3.68 21.72
C ALA A 179 -8.06 4.67 21.82
N LYS A 180 -6.84 4.21 22.08
CA LYS A 180 -5.65 5.07 22.09
C LYS A 180 -5.37 5.63 20.69
N LYS A 181 -4.61 6.74 20.60
CA LYS A 181 -4.22 7.35 19.31
C LYS A 181 -3.61 6.33 18.34
N ASP A 182 -2.70 5.49 18.82
CA ASP A 182 -2.03 4.49 17.99
C ASP A 182 -2.95 3.37 17.53
N GLN A 183 -3.98 3.05 18.32
CA GLN A 183 -5.02 2.10 17.95
C GLN A 183 -5.93 2.70 16.86
N LEU A 184 -6.35 3.97 17.00
CA LEU A 184 -7.10 4.69 15.96
C LEU A 184 -6.34 4.71 14.63
N LEU A 185 -5.01 4.82 14.68
CA LEU A 185 -4.14 4.73 13.52
C LEU A 185 -4.17 3.37 12.82
N ARG A 186 -4.69 2.29 13.42
CA ARG A 186 -4.87 0.99 12.73
C ARG A 186 -6.19 0.91 11.96
N ILE A 187 -7.17 1.76 12.27
CA ILE A 187 -8.47 1.75 11.60
C ILE A 187 -8.32 2.25 10.14
N PRO A 188 -8.71 1.45 9.12
CA PRO A 188 -8.74 1.91 7.74
C PRO A 188 -9.59 3.18 7.56
N GLY A 189 -9.09 4.14 6.78
CA GLY A 189 -9.77 5.44 6.61
C GLY A 189 -9.55 6.48 7.71
N VAL A 190 -8.83 6.14 8.79
CA VAL A 190 -8.37 7.09 9.80
C VAL A 190 -6.88 7.38 9.59
N GLY A 191 -6.53 8.64 9.33
CA GLY A 191 -5.12 9.09 9.22
C GLY A 191 -4.60 9.80 10.46
N PRO A 192 -3.31 10.19 10.52
CA PRO A 192 -2.72 10.84 11.69
C PRO A 192 -3.44 12.10 12.14
N LYS A 193 -3.75 13.00 11.19
CA LYS A 193 -4.53 14.21 11.48
C LYS A 193 -5.93 13.89 11.98
N SER A 194 -6.59 12.88 11.40
CA SER A 194 -7.93 12.45 11.82
C SER A 194 -7.90 11.83 13.22
N ALA A 195 -6.93 10.96 13.52
CA ALA A 195 -6.73 10.39 14.85
C ALA A 195 -6.46 11.47 15.91
N GLU A 196 -5.65 12.48 15.60
CA GLU A 196 -5.41 13.62 16.47
C GLU A 196 -6.67 14.44 16.75
N ARG A 197 -7.47 14.69 15.70
CA ARG A 197 -8.75 15.39 15.83
C ARG A 197 -9.73 14.60 16.67
N ILE A 198 -9.82 13.27 16.49
CA ILE A 198 -10.66 12.38 17.31
C ILE A 198 -10.28 12.49 18.79
N VAL A 199 -8.99 12.29 19.11
CA VAL A 199 -8.51 12.35 20.50
C VAL A 199 -8.76 13.73 21.13
N ARG A 200 -8.56 14.81 20.37
CA ARG A 200 -8.81 16.19 20.83
C ARG A 200 -10.28 16.50 21.02
N ASN A 201 -11.16 15.98 20.16
CA ASN A 201 -12.59 16.29 20.21
C ASN A 201 -13.28 15.50 21.33
N ARG A 202 -12.97 14.19 21.44
CA ARG A 202 -13.57 13.32 22.44
C ARG A 202 -13.25 13.67 23.89
N SER A 203 -12.19 14.44 24.13
CA SER A 203 -11.88 14.96 25.46
C SER A 203 -12.81 16.08 25.91
N ARG A 204 -13.60 16.65 24.97
CA ARG A 204 -14.58 17.72 25.23
C ARG A 204 -16.01 17.22 25.10
N HIS A 205 -16.29 16.42 24.07
CA HIS A 205 -17.63 15.91 23.76
C HIS A 205 -17.54 14.49 23.23
N SER A 206 -18.45 13.59 23.62
CA SER A 206 -18.52 12.26 23.02
C SER A 206 -18.74 12.34 21.50
N ILE A 207 -18.10 11.45 20.76
CA ILE A 207 -18.31 11.30 19.32
C ILE A 207 -19.43 10.28 19.12
N ASP A 208 -20.60 10.75 18.72
CA ASP A 208 -21.80 9.90 18.63
C ASP A 208 -22.34 9.77 17.21
N THR A 209 -21.81 10.55 16.24
CA THR A 209 -22.31 10.56 14.86
C THR A 209 -21.22 10.43 13.80
N TRP A 210 -21.60 9.91 12.63
CA TRP A 210 -20.73 9.89 11.44
C TRP A 210 -20.41 11.28 10.90
N ARG A 211 -21.25 12.27 11.17
CA ARG A 211 -21.02 13.66 10.75
C ARG A 211 -19.78 14.22 11.43
N ASP A 212 -19.61 13.93 12.72
CA ASP A 212 -18.46 14.36 13.51
C ASP A 212 -17.17 13.72 12.99
N LEU A 213 -17.17 12.40 12.78
CA LEU A 213 -16.03 11.67 12.21
C LEU A 213 -15.66 12.16 10.82
N THR A 214 -16.65 12.45 9.97
CA THR A 214 -16.42 12.99 8.63
C THR A 214 -15.82 14.39 8.69
N ALA A 215 -16.32 15.27 9.58
CA ALA A 215 -15.77 16.59 9.82
C ALA A 215 -14.32 16.55 10.35
N MET A 216 -13.98 15.50 11.11
CA MET A 216 -12.61 15.24 11.54
C MET A 216 -11.70 14.67 10.44
N GLY A 217 -12.26 14.27 9.29
CA GLY A 217 -11.53 13.75 8.14
C GLY A 217 -11.38 12.23 8.13
N VAL A 218 -12.30 11.50 8.77
CA VAL A 218 -12.39 10.04 8.65
C VAL A 218 -13.11 9.66 7.37
N VAL A 219 -12.55 8.71 6.62
CA VAL A 219 -13.16 8.20 5.38
C VAL A 219 -14.17 7.10 5.73
N ARG A 220 -15.45 7.47 5.84
CA ARG A 220 -16.55 6.56 6.24
C ARG A 220 -16.55 5.23 5.47
N LYS A 221 -16.45 5.26 4.13
CA LYS A 221 -16.47 4.04 3.29
C LYS A 221 -15.43 2.99 3.72
N ARG A 222 -14.27 3.43 4.23
CA ARG A 222 -13.18 2.55 4.67
C ARG A 222 -13.28 2.20 6.16
N ALA A 223 -13.68 3.16 7.00
CA ALA A 223 -13.69 3.01 8.45
C ALA A 223 -14.93 2.28 8.99
N TRP A 224 -16.05 2.31 8.26
CA TRP A 224 -17.35 1.79 8.68
C TRP A 224 -17.31 0.39 9.35
N PRO A 225 -16.65 -0.64 8.77
CA PRO A 225 -16.70 -1.97 9.37
C PRO A 225 -15.73 -2.16 10.56
N PHE A 226 -14.82 -1.22 10.79
CA PHE A 226 -13.72 -1.38 11.76
C PHE A 226 -13.89 -0.51 13.02
N LEU A 227 -14.95 0.27 13.11
CA LEU A 227 -15.05 1.37 14.06
C LEU A 227 -16.41 1.30 14.78
N ALA A 228 -16.44 1.64 16.07
CA ALA A 228 -17.64 1.68 16.90
C ALA A 228 -17.77 3.02 17.63
N PHE A 229 -19.01 3.43 17.89
CA PHE A 229 -19.42 4.55 18.75
C PHE A 229 -20.92 4.45 19.07
N PRO A 230 -21.50 5.24 19.99
CA PRO A 230 -22.89 5.06 20.41
C PRO A 230 -23.94 5.01 19.27
N GLY A 231 -23.78 5.83 18.24
CA GLY A 231 -24.65 5.83 17.04
C GLY A 231 -24.28 4.82 15.95
N HIS A 232 -23.27 3.97 16.16
CA HIS A 232 -22.80 2.98 15.19
C HIS A 232 -22.09 1.81 15.86
N LEU A 233 -22.77 0.66 15.87
CA LEU A 233 -22.14 -0.61 16.16
C LEU A 233 -21.75 -1.23 14.82
N ALA A 234 -20.45 -1.46 14.60
CA ALA A 234 -20.02 -2.24 13.44
C ALA A 234 -20.63 -3.65 13.52
N PRO A 235 -20.81 -4.33 12.38
CA PRO A 235 -21.26 -5.71 12.40
C PRO A 235 -20.31 -6.54 13.29
N SER A 236 -20.83 -7.25 14.28
CA SER A 236 -20.03 -8.10 15.16
C SER A 236 -19.35 -9.20 14.36
N SER A 237 -18.18 -9.69 14.77
CA SER A 237 -17.49 -10.87 14.19
C SER A 237 -18.45 -12.05 13.91
N SER A 238 -19.48 -12.24 14.76
CA SER A 238 -20.55 -13.23 14.62
C SER A 238 -21.62 -12.92 13.55
N SER A 239 -21.79 -11.67 13.14
CA SER A 239 -22.67 -11.25 12.04
C SER A 239 -21.99 -11.32 10.66
N TRP A 240 -20.65 -11.45 10.62
CA TRP A 240 -19.90 -11.72 9.39
C TRP A 240 -19.98 -13.20 8.95
N THR A 241 -20.63 -14.06 9.75
CA THR A 241 -20.93 -15.45 9.39
C THR A 241 -22.40 -15.58 9.01
N CYS A 242 -22.72 -15.50 7.72
CA CYS A 242 -24.02 -15.92 7.20
C CYS A 242 -24.06 -17.46 7.14
N SER A 243 -24.97 -18.07 7.88
CA SER A 243 -25.45 -19.47 7.84
C SER A 243 -24.59 -20.50 7.09
N ALA A 244 -23.44 -20.85 7.63
CA ALA A 244 -22.87 -22.19 7.45
C ALA A 244 -22.18 -22.56 8.75
N ARG A 245 -22.75 -23.55 9.44
CA ARG A 245 -22.27 -24.08 10.70
C ARG A 245 -21.02 -24.91 10.42
N THR A 246 -19.89 -24.26 10.15
CA THR A 246 -18.56 -24.89 10.08
C THR A 246 -17.51 -23.93 10.60
N ARG A 247 -16.64 -24.45 11.48
CA ARG A 247 -15.52 -23.76 12.10
C ARG A 247 -14.51 -23.32 11.03
N GLU A 248 -14.67 -22.16 10.43
CA GLU A 248 -13.67 -21.66 9.49
C GLU A 248 -13.59 -20.13 9.52
N ARG A 249 -12.57 -19.61 10.22
CA ARG A 249 -12.20 -18.18 10.31
C ARG A 249 -11.94 -17.54 8.92
N SER A 250 -11.73 -18.37 7.90
CA SER A 250 -11.58 -18.04 6.48
C SER A 250 -12.84 -17.45 5.85
N ALA A 251 -14.04 -17.87 6.28
CA ALA A 251 -15.30 -17.46 5.66
C ALA A 251 -15.67 -15.99 5.94
N GLY A 252 -15.50 -15.54 7.20
CA GLY A 252 -15.74 -14.14 7.58
C GLY A 252 -14.77 -13.16 6.90
N ARG A 253 -13.51 -13.55 6.71
CA ARG A 253 -12.51 -12.76 5.97
C ARG A 253 -12.89 -12.61 4.49
N ARG A 254 -13.36 -13.69 3.85
CA ARG A 254 -13.80 -13.65 2.44
C ARG A 254 -15.02 -12.75 2.22
N LEU A 255 -16.01 -12.81 3.12
CA LEU A 255 -17.22 -11.97 3.05
C LEU A 255 -16.89 -10.49 3.22
N LEU A 256 -16.05 -10.12 4.20
CA LEU A 256 -15.61 -8.75 4.38
C LEU A 256 -14.78 -8.24 3.18
N LYS A 257 -13.89 -9.08 2.62
CA LYS A 257 -13.15 -8.74 1.37
C LYS A 257 -14.10 -8.47 0.20
N ALA A 258 -15.16 -9.29 0.05
CA ALA A 258 -16.19 -9.09 -0.98
C ALA A 258 -17.02 -7.81 -0.77
N CYS A 259 -17.38 -7.47 0.47
CA CYS A 259 -18.10 -6.23 0.77
C CYS A 259 -17.23 -4.97 0.61
N LEU A 260 -15.93 -5.06 0.93
CA LEU A 260 -14.98 -3.96 0.78
C LEU A 260 -14.56 -3.74 -0.69
N ASN A 261 -14.68 -4.76 -1.53
CA ASN A 261 -14.38 -4.69 -2.94
C ASN A 261 -15.43 -5.43 -3.79
N PRO A 262 -16.61 -4.82 -4.04
CA PRO A 262 -17.59 -5.42 -4.92
C PRO A 262 -16.99 -5.49 -6.33
N GLN A 263 -16.71 -6.70 -6.80
CA GLN A 263 -16.43 -6.92 -8.22
C GLN A 263 -17.61 -6.35 -9.02
N PRO A 264 -17.40 -5.69 -10.17
CA PRO A 264 -18.48 -5.44 -11.09
C PRO A 264 -18.94 -6.81 -11.58
N HIS A 265 -20.00 -7.35 -10.97
CA HIS A 265 -20.58 -8.61 -11.43
C HIS A 265 -21.00 -8.42 -12.88
N ALA A 266 -20.35 -9.17 -13.78
CA ALA A 266 -20.90 -9.46 -15.08
C ALA A 266 -22.33 -9.97 -14.87
N ALA A 267 -23.29 -9.36 -15.55
CA ALA A 267 -24.67 -9.81 -15.56
C ALA A 267 -24.72 -11.24 -16.12
N SER A 268 -24.65 -12.24 -15.24
CA SER A 268 -24.96 -13.61 -15.58
C SER A 268 -26.47 -13.72 -15.70
N GLY A 269 -26.93 -14.02 -16.91
CA GLY A 269 -28.33 -14.03 -17.30
C GLY A 269 -29.23 -14.89 -16.40
N CYS A 270 -30.36 -14.30 -16.02
CA CYS A 270 -31.53 -15.05 -15.63
C CYS A 270 -31.99 -15.91 -16.82
N HIS A 271 -31.80 -17.22 -16.74
CA HIS A 271 -32.65 -18.15 -17.47
C HIS A 271 -34.05 -18.13 -16.84
N ALA A 272 -34.91 -17.24 -17.32
CA ALA A 272 -36.34 -17.36 -17.14
C ALA A 272 -36.83 -18.47 -18.08
N GLN A 273 -37.39 -19.53 -17.50
CA GLN A 273 -38.12 -20.56 -18.23
C GLN A 273 -39.34 -19.91 -18.90
N ALA A 274 -39.36 -19.90 -20.23
CA ALA A 274 -40.49 -19.45 -21.02
C ALA A 274 -41.53 -20.57 -21.10
N ALA A 275 -42.72 -20.33 -20.55
CA ALA A 275 -43.93 -21.08 -20.88
C ALA A 275 -44.53 -20.54 -22.20
N PRO A 276 -45.09 -21.38 -23.08
CA PRO A 276 -45.57 -20.96 -24.39
C PRO A 276 -46.94 -20.27 -24.27
N CYS A 277 -47.01 -19.01 -24.70
CA CYS A 277 -48.28 -18.30 -24.93
C CYS A 277 -48.70 -18.51 -26.38
N SER A 278 -49.92 -19.00 -26.52
CA SER A 278 -50.59 -19.31 -27.77
C SER A 278 -51.32 -18.07 -28.34
N VAL A 279 -51.38 -18.04 -29.68
CA VAL A 279 -52.35 -17.32 -30.53
C VAL A 279 -52.13 -15.81 -30.77
N CYS A 280 -51.75 -15.50 -32.02
CA CYS A 280 -51.88 -14.19 -32.67
C CYS A 280 -53.36 -13.87 -32.96
N PRO A 281 -53.72 -12.58 -33.14
CA PRO A 281 -53.98 -12.17 -34.52
C PRO A 281 -53.39 -10.82 -34.91
N VAL A 282 -53.05 -10.80 -36.20
CA VAL A 282 -52.53 -9.74 -37.05
C VAL A 282 -53.51 -8.55 -37.14
N THR A 283 -53.01 -7.33 -36.97
CA THR A 283 -53.52 -6.15 -37.70
C THR A 283 -52.35 -5.21 -38.04
N ARG A 284 -52.18 -4.94 -39.35
CA ARG A 284 -51.24 -3.94 -39.89
C ARG A 284 -51.89 -2.55 -39.84
N PRO A 285 -51.15 -1.46 -39.59
CA PRO A 285 -51.59 -0.13 -39.98
C PRO A 285 -51.04 0.25 -41.37
N PRO A 286 -51.72 1.17 -42.11
CA PRO A 286 -51.33 1.57 -43.44
C PRO A 286 -50.23 2.64 -43.41
N THR A 287 -49.43 2.66 -44.46
CA THR A 287 -48.39 3.63 -44.76
C THR A 287 -48.95 5.00 -45.16
N ALA A 288 -48.45 6.06 -44.51
CA ALA A 288 -47.94 7.30 -45.13
C ALA A 288 -47.10 8.05 -44.09
#